data_AF-A0A1B6G366-F1
#
_entry.id   AF-A0A1B6G366-F1
#
_cell.length_a   1.000
_cell.length_b   1.000
_cell.length_c   1.000
_cell.angle_alpha   90.00
_cell.angle_beta   90.00
_cell.angle_gamma   90.00
#
_symmetry.space_group_name_H-M   'P 1'
#
loop_
_entity.id
_entity.type
_entity.pdbx_description
1 polymer ?
#
loop_
_entity_poly.entity_id
_entity_poly.type
_entity_poly.pdbx_seq_one_letter_code
_entity_poly.pdbx_strand_id
1 'polypeptide(L)'
;LAAKLKAEKTWLNEEIKSLYAKKDKLNTSLYKTHLQLSNILGPTGFLDFKQRIDETLVSKKIQNKKRAKARKLDRLLQTHKSANIICEHNFFPKILNTTDIQLNNNEINLLNKGLKHCIPQNQTKKSLVNEIINTIQGIPSPEQNTIRALISDKINRTICNGSQNYNKKLSADARQDIVATKSIKEKLDKNKALITKADKGSTSVIMYRKDYNDKVIKFINSNNIQELKKDPTPQ
;
A
#
# COMPACT_ATOMS: atom_id res chain seq x y z
N LEU A 1 18.90 28.17 37.89
CA LEU A 1 18.28 27.33 36.83
C LEU A 1 19.11 27.25 35.55
N ALA A 2 19.54 28.39 34.96
CA ALA A 2 20.28 28.42 33.69
C ALA A 2 21.63 27.66 33.70
N ALA A 3 22.40 27.73 34.79
CA ALA A 3 23.66 27.02 34.93
C ALA A 3 23.49 25.48 34.94
N LYS A 4 22.40 24.98 35.54
CA LYS A 4 22.07 23.54 35.57
C LYS A 4 21.74 23.01 34.17
N LEU A 5 20.89 23.73 33.44
CA LEU A 5 20.55 23.38 32.05
C LEU A 5 21.77 23.41 31.12
N LYS A 6 22.69 24.37 31.34
CA LYS A 6 23.95 24.44 30.59
C LYS A 6 24.85 23.24 30.90
N ALA A 7 24.96 22.84 32.17
CA ALA A 7 25.74 21.68 32.59
C ALA A 7 25.17 20.36 32.03
N GLU A 8 23.85 20.17 32.07
CA GLU A 8 23.18 18.98 31.49
C GLU A 8 23.41 18.87 29.98
N LYS A 9 23.32 20.00 29.26
CA LYS A 9 23.59 20.04 27.81
C LYS A 9 25.05 19.71 27.50
N THR A 10 25.99 20.22 28.28
CA THR A 10 27.42 19.90 28.12
C THR A 10 27.69 18.43 28.39
N TRP A 11 27.13 17.86 29.46
CA TRP A 11 27.26 16.44 29.77
C TRP A 11 26.71 15.55 28.66
N LEU A 12 25.51 15.86 28.14
CA LEU A 12 24.91 15.12 27.03
C LEU A 12 25.80 15.16 25.78
N ASN A 13 26.37 16.31 25.46
CA ASN A 13 27.28 16.45 24.31
C ASN A 13 28.56 15.63 24.48
N GLU A 14 29.15 15.62 25.67
CA GLU A 14 30.34 14.81 25.95
C GLU A 14 30.02 13.31 25.94
N GLU A 15 28.84 12.90 26.43
CA GLU A 15 28.40 11.51 26.34
C GLU A 15 28.20 11.09 24.87
N ILE A 16 27.57 11.94 24.06
CA ILE A 16 27.44 11.71 22.62
C ILE A 16 28.81 11.56 21.95
N LYS A 17 29.77 12.45 22.23
CA LYS A 17 31.13 12.35 21.71
C LYS A 17 31.82 11.06 22.14
N SER A 18 31.68 10.67 23.41
CA SER A 18 32.21 9.40 23.94
C SER A 18 31.64 8.20 23.21
N LEU A 19 30.32 8.20 22.92
CA LEU A 19 29.67 7.14 22.16
C LEU A 19 30.17 7.08 20.70
N TYR A 20 30.37 8.22 20.04
CA TYR A 20 30.98 8.26 18.71
C TYR A 20 32.42 7.75 18.72
N ALA A 21 33.23 8.15 19.70
CA ALA A 21 34.60 7.65 19.83
C ALA A 21 34.65 6.13 20.04
N LYS A 22 33.75 5.58 20.87
CA LYS A 22 33.60 4.12 21.06
C LYS A 22 33.19 3.42 19.77
N LYS A 23 32.22 3.97 19.03
CA LYS A 23 31.76 3.45 17.74
C LYS A 23 32.91 3.43 16.73
N ASP A 24 33.68 4.51 16.64
CA ASP A 24 34.78 4.60 15.67
C ASP A 24 35.90 3.63 16.01
N LYS A 25 36.26 3.51 17.30
CA LYS A 25 37.22 2.49 17.75
C LYS A 25 36.79 1.08 17.37
N LEU A 26 35.52 0.74 17.56
CA LEU A 26 34.94 -0.54 17.15
C LEU A 26 34.99 -0.74 15.64
N ASN A 27 34.64 0.30 14.85
CA ASN A 27 34.69 0.24 13.40
C ASN A 27 36.12 0.03 12.89
N THR A 28 37.11 0.71 13.47
CA THR A 28 38.52 0.54 13.11
C THR A 28 38.99 -0.88 13.44
N SER A 29 38.64 -1.41 14.61
CA SER A 29 38.95 -2.80 14.97
C SER A 29 38.30 -3.79 14.01
N LEU A 30 37.01 -3.60 13.70
CA LEU A 30 36.28 -4.44 12.75
C LEU A 30 36.91 -4.42 11.36
N TYR A 31 37.32 -3.25 10.89
CA TYR A 31 37.97 -3.08 9.60
C TYR A 31 39.32 -3.80 9.55
N LYS A 32 40.13 -3.68 10.61
CA LYS A 32 41.41 -4.42 10.70
C LYS A 32 41.19 -5.93 10.66
N THR A 33 40.22 -6.44 11.42
CA THR A 33 39.88 -7.87 11.40
C THR A 33 39.34 -8.30 10.03
N HIS A 34 38.55 -7.46 9.37
CA HIS A 34 38.06 -7.70 8.02
C HIS A 34 39.21 -7.86 7.01
N LEU A 35 40.19 -6.96 7.04
CA LEU A 35 41.36 -7.05 6.17
C LEU A 35 42.20 -8.29 6.46
N GLN A 36 42.40 -8.62 7.75
CA GLN A 36 43.10 -9.85 8.14
C GLN A 36 42.40 -11.10 7.61
N LEU A 37 41.07 -11.19 7.76
CA LEU A 37 40.27 -12.31 7.26
C LEU A 37 40.29 -12.40 5.73
N SER A 38 40.19 -11.26 5.04
CA SER A 38 40.26 -11.19 3.58
C SER A 38 41.60 -11.69 3.05
N ASN A 39 42.70 -11.38 3.76
CA ASN A 39 44.03 -11.82 3.38
C ASN A 39 44.24 -13.32 3.63
N ILE A 40 43.66 -13.88 4.69
CA ILE A 40 43.78 -15.31 5.03
C ILE A 40 42.95 -16.19 4.10
N LEU A 41 41.72 -15.78 3.77
CA LEU A 41 40.75 -16.60 3.02
C LEU A 41 40.84 -16.43 1.50
N GLY A 42 41.53 -15.37 1.03
CA GLY A 42 41.54 -14.96 -0.37
C GLY A 42 40.19 -14.41 -0.86
N PRO A 43 40.13 -13.81 -2.07
CA PRO A 43 38.94 -13.10 -2.54
C PRO A 43 37.68 -13.97 -2.64
N THR A 44 37.80 -15.18 -3.17
CA THR A 44 36.65 -16.09 -3.38
C THR A 44 36.16 -16.71 -2.07
N GLY A 45 37.08 -17.18 -1.22
CA GLY A 45 36.73 -17.76 0.08
C GLY A 45 36.13 -16.72 1.04
N PHE A 46 36.61 -15.48 0.96
CA PHE A 46 36.05 -14.37 1.73
C PHE A 46 34.64 -13.97 1.26
N LEU A 47 34.37 -14.03 -0.05
CA LEU A 47 33.04 -13.75 -0.61
C LEU A 47 32.00 -14.78 -0.13
N ASP A 48 32.33 -16.06 -0.20
CA ASP A 48 31.46 -17.15 0.27
C ASP A 48 31.20 -17.05 1.78
N PHE A 49 32.25 -16.74 2.56
CA PHE A 49 32.13 -16.52 3.99
C PHE A 49 31.18 -15.35 4.30
N LYS A 50 31.36 -14.22 3.62
CA LYS A 50 30.52 -13.03 3.80
C LYS A 50 29.07 -13.31 3.45
N GLN A 51 28.82 -14.01 2.34
CA GLN A 51 27.47 -14.38 1.93
C GLN A 51 26.75 -15.23 2.99
N ARG A 52 27.43 -16.25 3.55
CA ARG A 52 26.85 -17.10 4.62
C ARG A 52 26.53 -16.31 5.88
N ILE A 53 27.39 -15.35 6.25
CA ILE A 53 27.15 -14.46 7.39
C ILE A 53 25.94 -13.54 7.12
N ASP A 54 25.86 -12.94 5.93
CA ASP A 54 24.76 -12.06 5.55
C ASP A 54 23.41 -12.81 5.54
N GLU A 55 23.36 -14.03 4.99
CA GLU A 55 22.18 -14.90 5.02
C GLU A 55 21.74 -15.24 6.46
N THR A 56 22.70 -15.53 7.34
CA THR A 56 22.45 -15.81 8.77
C THR A 56 21.95 -14.56 9.51
N LEU A 57 22.49 -13.38 9.21
CA LEU A 57 22.05 -12.12 9.81
C LEU A 57 20.65 -11.71 9.34
N VAL A 58 20.36 -11.88 8.05
CA VAL A 58 19.05 -11.60 7.47
C VAL A 58 17.98 -12.52 8.08
N SER A 59 18.25 -13.83 8.15
CA SER A 59 17.32 -14.79 8.76
C SER A 59 17.05 -14.49 10.23
N LYS A 60 18.10 -14.14 11.01
CA LYS A 60 17.96 -13.73 12.42
C LYS A 60 17.15 -12.44 12.59
N LYS A 61 17.36 -11.42 11.74
CA LYS A 61 16.55 -10.19 11.72
C LYS A 61 15.08 -10.48 11.44
N ILE A 62 14.80 -11.35 10.47
CA ILE A 62 13.43 -11.77 10.13
C ILE A 62 12.79 -12.49 11.32
N GLN A 63 13.50 -13.42 11.95
CA GLN A 63 12.99 -14.17 13.10
C GLN A 63 12.70 -13.26 14.29
N ASN A 64 13.58 -12.29 14.58
CA ASN A 64 13.37 -11.31 15.63
C ASN A 64 12.13 -10.43 15.36
N LYS A 65 11.94 -9.98 14.11
CA LYS A 65 10.72 -9.25 13.72
C LYS A 65 9.46 -10.10 13.91
N LYS A 66 9.51 -11.38 13.53
CA LYS A 66 8.39 -12.32 13.74
C LYS A 66 8.07 -12.48 15.23
N ARG A 67 9.09 -12.70 16.07
CA ARG A 67 8.93 -12.81 17.54
C ARG A 67 8.36 -11.55 18.17
N ALA A 68 8.82 -10.36 17.75
CA ALA A 68 8.30 -9.09 18.25
C ALA A 68 6.81 -8.92 17.91
N LYS A 69 6.41 -9.28 16.68
CA LYS A 69 4.99 -9.27 16.28
C LYS A 69 4.16 -10.27 17.06
N ALA A 70 4.66 -11.49 17.27
CA ALA A 70 3.97 -12.52 18.06
C ALA A 70 3.72 -12.03 19.51
N ARG A 71 4.76 -11.51 20.18
CA ARG A 71 4.62 -10.94 21.54
C ARG A 71 3.61 -9.79 21.60
N LYS A 72 3.58 -8.94 20.56
CA LYS A 72 2.59 -7.85 20.47
C LYS A 72 1.17 -8.41 20.32
N LEU A 73 0.99 -9.44 19.51
CA LEU A 73 -0.30 -10.11 19.34
C LEU A 73 -0.75 -10.75 20.66
N ASP A 74 0.12 -11.48 21.34
CA ASP A 74 -0.19 -12.10 22.64
C ASP A 74 -0.60 -11.06 23.67
N ARG A 75 0.11 -9.93 23.73
CA ARG A 75 -0.24 -8.81 24.61
C ARG A 75 -1.63 -8.26 24.29
N LEU A 76 -1.93 -8.02 23.01
CA LEU A 76 -3.24 -7.52 22.60
C LEU A 76 -4.36 -8.50 22.96
N LEU A 77 -4.17 -9.80 22.71
CA LEU A 77 -5.12 -10.83 23.05
C LEU A 77 -5.36 -10.93 24.57
N GLN A 78 -4.33 -10.71 25.39
CA GLN A 78 -4.48 -10.63 26.84
C GLN A 78 -5.26 -9.38 27.28
N THR A 79 -5.01 -8.21 26.69
CA THR A 79 -5.75 -6.98 27.00
C THR A 79 -7.25 -7.11 26.69
N HIS A 80 -7.60 -7.82 25.61
CA HIS A 80 -9.01 -8.05 25.25
C HIS A 80 -9.75 -8.98 26.23
N LYS A 81 -9.06 -9.80 27.05
CA LYS A 81 -9.70 -10.64 28.07
C LYS A 81 -10.13 -9.85 29.31
N SER A 82 -9.55 -8.67 29.55
CA SER A 82 -9.74 -7.89 30.78
C SER A 82 -10.71 -6.72 30.64
N ALA A 83 -11.21 -6.45 29.43
CA ALA A 83 -12.10 -5.33 29.14
C ALA A 83 -13.39 -5.79 28.45
N ASN A 84 -14.27 -6.44 29.21
CA ASN A 84 -15.68 -6.63 28.83
C ASN A 84 -16.50 -5.33 29.03
N ILE A 85 -15.93 -4.19 28.67
CA ILE A 85 -16.71 -2.96 28.46
C ILE A 85 -16.91 -2.89 26.96
N ILE A 86 -17.97 -3.56 26.48
CA ILE A 86 -18.44 -3.40 25.11
C ILE A 86 -19.01 -1.98 25.06
N CYS A 87 -18.16 -1.02 24.75
CA CYS A 87 -18.62 0.28 24.32
C CYS A 87 -19.24 0.02 22.94
N GLU A 88 -20.58 -0.04 22.87
CA GLU A 88 -21.32 -0.13 21.61
C GLU A 88 -21.10 1.15 20.81
N HIS A 89 -19.92 1.25 20.20
CA HIS A 89 -19.63 2.32 19.26
C HIS A 89 -20.33 2.00 17.95
N ASN A 90 -21.50 2.60 17.76
CA ASN A 90 -22.22 2.54 16.49
C ASN A 90 -21.42 3.28 15.42
N PHE A 91 -20.74 2.52 14.56
CA PHE A 91 -20.09 3.09 13.39
C PHE A 91 -21.16 3.61 12.44
N PHE A 92 -20.89 4.78 11.85
CA PHE A 92 -21.71 5.30 10.76
C PHE A 92 -21.80 4.26 9.64
N PRO A 93 -22.97 4.12 9.00
CA PRO A 93 -23.14 3.16 7.93
C PRO A 93 -22.16 3.47 6.79
N LYS A 94 -21.53 2.41 6.26
CA LYS A 94 -20.58 2.54 5.14
C LYS A 94 -21.28 2.87 3.82
N ILE A 95 -22.59 2.66 3.74
CA ILE A 95 -23.40 2.92 2.55
C ILE A 95 -24.62 3.71 2.98
N LEU A 96 -24.90 4.78 2.24
CA LEU A 96 -26.15 5.53 2.34
C LEU A 96 -26.79 5.56 0.95
N ASN A 97 -27.89 4.83 0.78
CA ASN A 97 -28.66 4.89 -0.46
C ASN A 97 -29.77 5.93 -0.30
N THR A 98 -29.69 7.04 -1.04
CA THR A 98 -30.72 8.08 -1.06
C THR A 98 -31.61 7.97 -2.30
N THR A 99 -31.57 6.84 -3.00
CA THR A 99 -32.39 6.56 -4.19
C THR A 99 -33.35 5.41 -3.91
N ASP A 100 -34.36 5.26 -4.76
CA ASP A 100 -35.31 4.14 -4.72
C ASP A 100 -34.76 2.87 -5.40
N ILE A 101 -33.48 2.87 -5.78
CA ILE A 101 -32.84 1.73 -6.44
C ILE A 101 -32.66 0.60 -5.43
N GLN A 102 -33.32 -0.52 -5.69
CA GLN A 102 -33.22 -1.74 -4.88
C GLN A 102 -31.90 -2.47 -5.14
N LEU A 103 -31.10 -2.63 -4.08
CA LEU A 103 -29.85 -3.37 -4.11
C LEU A 103 -30.01 -4.75 -3.47
N ASN A 104 -29.42 -5.76 -4.09
CA ASN A 104 -29.43 -7.13 -3.61
C ASN A 104 -28.41 -7.28 -2.46
N ASN A 105 -28.59 -8.30 -1.62
CA ASN A 105 -27.69 -8.55 -0.48
C ASN A 105 -26.21 -8.65 -0.88
N ASN A 106 -25.89 -9.26 -2.03
CA ASN A 106 -24.52 -9.36 -2.53
C ASN A 106 -23.94 -7.99 -2.90
N GLU A 107 -24.76 -7.10 -3.45
CA GLU A 107 -24.36 -5.73 -3.82
C GLU A 107 -24.12 -4.90 -2.57
N ILE A 108 -25.02 -4.99 -1.59
CA ILE A 108 -24.89 -4.34 -0.29
C ILE A 108 -23.63 -4.85 0.44
N ASN A 109 -23.41 -6.16 0.44
CA ASN A 109 -22.23 -6.77 1.06
C ASN A 109 -20.94 -6.28 0.40
N LEU A 110 -20.89 -6.25 -0.95
CA LEU A 110 -19.74 -5.71 -1.69
C LEU A 110 -19.48 -4.25 -1.33
N LEU A 111 -20.51 -3.41 -1.33
CA LEU A 111 -20.38 -1.99 -0.99
C LEU A 111 -19.94 -1.78 0.48
N ASN A 112 -20.33 -2.69 1.39
CA ASN A 112 -19.93 -2.67 2.81
C ASN A 112 -18.46 -3.07 3.02
N LYS A 113 -17.82 -3.74 2.05
CA LYS A 113 -16.36 -3.94 2.05
C LYS A 113 -15.64 -2.57 1.91
N GLY A 114 -16.28 -1.59 1.27
CA GLY A 114 -15.87 -0.18 1.21
C GLY A 114 -15.01 0.17 -0.01
N LEU A 115 -14.79 1.47 -0.25
CA LEU A 115 -14.13 2.00 -1.46
C LEU A 115 -12.67 1.53 -1.67
N LYS A 116 -12.00 1.05 -0.60
CA LYS A 116 -10.63 0.52 -0.66
C LYS A 116 -10.58 -0.98 -0.94
N HIS A 117 -11.73 -1.65 -1.03
CA HIS A 117 -11.78 -3.07 -1.35
C HIS A 117 -11.32 -3.30 -2.79
N CYS A 118 -10.29 -4.13 -2.95
CA CYS A 118 -9.77 -4.46 -4.26
C CYS A 118 -10.59 -5.61 -4.85
N ILE A 119 -11.45 -5.29 -5.83
CA ILE A 119 -12.07 -6.30 -6.66
C ILE A 119 -10.99 -6.83 -7.62
N PRO A 120 -10.76 -8.15 -7.69
CA PRO A 120 -9.79 -8.71 -8.62
C PRO A 120 -10.20 -8.34 -10.04
N GLN A 121 -9.35 -7.53 -10.69
CA GLN A 121 -9.58 -7.13 -12.06
C GLN A 121 -9.26 -8.31 -12.98
N ASN A 122 -10.17 -8.61 -13.91
CA ASN A 122 -9.77 -9.24 -15.16
C ASN A 122 -8.96 -8.22 -15.95
N GLN A 123 -7.71 -7.98 -15.56
CA GLN A 123 -6.78 -7.23 -16.40
C GLN A 123 -6.75 -7.93 -17.75
N THR A 124 -7.32 -7.27 -18.76
CA THR A 124 -7.24 -7.80 -20.11
C THR A 124 -5.77 -7.83 -20.47
N LYS A 125 -5.32 -8.90 -21.15
CA LYS A 125 -3.93 -9.03 -21.62
C LYS A 125 -3.46 -7.75 -22.35
N LYS A 126 -4.37 -7.02 -23.00
CA LYS A 126 -4.15 -5.72 -23.65
C LYS A 126 -3.70 -4.60 -22.69
N SER A 127 -4.29 -4.48 -21.49
CA SER A 127 -3.90 -3.45 -20.52
C SER A 127 -2.48 -3.66 -20.02
N LEU A 128 -2.15 -4.91 -19.69
CA LEU A 128 -0.79 -5.29 -19.26
C LEU A 128 0.23 -5.06 -20.36
N VAL A 129 -0.11 -5.39 -21.61
CA VAL A 129 0.76 -5.13 -22.76
C VAL A 129 0.99 -3.62 -22.94
N ASN A 130 -0.04 -2.79 -22.80
CA ASN A 130 0.12 -1.33 -22.91
C ASN A 130 1.00 -0.76 -21.79
N GLU A 131 0.83 -1.21 -20.55
CA GLU A 131 1.71 -0.83 -19.43
C GLU A 131 3.17 -1.25 -19.68
N ILE A 132 3.39 -2.46 -20.19
CA ILE A 132 4.70 -2.97 -20.56
C ILE A 132 5.33 -2.13 -21.69
N ILE A 133 4.56 -1.80 -22.73
CA ILE A 133 5.05 -0.97 -23.84
C ILE A 133 5.44 0.42 -23.33
N ASN A 134 4.61 1.04 -22.51
CA ASN A 134 4.88 2.36 -21.94
C ASN A 134 6.12 2.35 -21.03
N THR A 135 6.35 1.28 -20.27
CA THR A 135 7.56 1.17 -19.44
C THR A 135 8.82 0.97 -20.28
N ILE A 136 8.76 0.21 -21.38
CA ILE A 136 9.89 0.01 -22.29
C ILE A 136 10.28 1.31 -23.00
N GLN A 137 9.30 2.16 -23.37
CA GLN A 137 9.56 3.44 -24.02
C GLN A 137 10.39 4.40 -23.14
N GLY A 138 10.36 4.24 -21.82
CA GLY A 138 11.17 5.03 -20.88
C GLY A 138 12.62 4.57 -20.70
N ILE A 139 13.05 3.48 -21.34
CA ILE A 139 14.39 2.88 -21.16
C ILE A 139 15.32 3.32 -22.32
N PRO A 140 16.64 3.52 -22.12
CA PRO A 140 17.56 3.81 -23.21
C PRO A 140 17.59 2.74 -24.32
N SER A 141 17.65 3.19 -25.58
CA SER A 141 17.60 2.37 -26.82
C SER A 141 18.46 1.08 -26.83
N PRO A 142 19.71 1.04 -26.34
CA PRO A 142 20.53 -0.19 -26.42
C PRO A 142 19.98 -1.37 -25.59
N GLU A 143 19.22 -1.10 -24.52
CA GLU A 143 18.67 -2.15 -23.65
C GLU A 143 17.22 -2.52 -24.01
N GLN A 144 16.52 -1.66 -24.76
CA GLN A 144 15.11 -1.87 -25.12
C GLN A 144 14.88 -3.18 -25.86
N ASN A 145 15.74 -3.51 -26.84
CA ASN A 145 15.55 -4.71 -27.66
C ASN A 145 15.79 -6.01 -26.87
N THR A 146 16.78 -6.01 -25.96
CA THR A 146 17.05 -7.13 -25.06
C THR A 146 15.88 -7.36 -24.10
N ILE A 147 15.34 -6.27 -23.55
CA ILE A 147 14.19 -6.31 -22.63
C ILE A 147 12.92 -6.76 -23.39
N ARG A 148 12.70 -6.28 -24.62
CA ARG A 148 11.59 -6.74 -25.48
C ARG A 148 11.66 -8.24 -25.74
N ALA A 149 12.85 -8.78 -26.04
CA ALA A 149 13.05 -10.21 -26.24
C ALA A 149 12.73 -11.02 -24.95
N LEU A 150 13.27 -10.61 -23.81
CA LEU A 150 13.03 -11.27 -22.51
C LEU A 150 11.55 -11.26 -22.11
N ILE A 151 10.87 -10.14 -22.35
CA ILE A 151 9.44 -10.00 -22.08
C ILE A 151 8.62 -10.86 -23.02
N SER A 152 8.98 -10.90 -24.31
CA SER A 152 8.29 -11.74 -25.30
C SER A 152 8.39 -13.22 -24.92
N ASP A 153 9.57 -13.68 -24.52
CA ASP A 153 9.77 -15.05 -24.02
C ASP A 153 8.95 -15.33 -22.75
N LYS A 154 8.91 -14.38 -21.81
CA LYS A 154 8.17 -14.54 -20.55
C LYS A 154 6.66 -14.53 -20.78
N ILE A 155 6.16 -13.69 -21.69
CA ILE A 155 4.76 -13.65 -22.11
C ILE A 155 4.41 -14.97 -22.80
N ASN A 156 5.21 -15.44 -23.76
CA ASN A 156 4.98 -16.69 -24.46
C ASN A 156 4.94 -17.89 -23.50
N ARG A 157 5.91 -17.99 -22.57
CA ARG A 157 5.91 -19.02 -21.53
C ARG A 157 4.68 -18.93 -20.62
N THR A 158 4.26 -17.73 -20.24
CA THR A 158 3.09 -17.53 -19.39
C THR A 158 1.78 -17.82 -20.11
N ILE A 159 1.68 -17.54 -21.40
CA ILE A 159 0.50 -17.85 -22.24
C ILE A 159 0.42 -19.36 -22.50
N CYS A 160 1.53 -20.00 -22.87
CA CYS A 160 1.59 -21.45 -23.11
C CYS A 160 1.29 -22.25 -21.83
N ASN A 161 1.82 -21.82 -20.68
CA ASN A 161 1.62 -22.53 -19.42
C ASN A 161 0.34 -22.09 -18.66
N GLY A 162 -0.20 -20.90 -18.96
CA GLY A 162 -1.31 -20.29 -18.22
C GLY A 162 -2.70 -20.58 -18.76
N SER A 163 -2.82 -21.13 -19.98
CA SER A 163 -4.10 -21.37 -20.64
C SER A 163 -4.98 -22.42 -19.95
N GLN A 164 -4.44 -23.25 -19.04
CA GLN A 164 -5.22 -24.22 -18.27
C GLN A 164 -5.57 -23.81 -16.83
N ASN A 165 -4.95 -22.76 -16.26
CA ASN A 165 -5.03 -22.51 -14.81
C ASN A 165 -5.55 -21.13 -14.38
N TYR A 166 -5.63 -20.14 -15.26
CA TYR A 166 -5.98 -18.76 -14.84
C TYR A 166 -7.47 -18.59 -14.47
N ASN A 167 -8.39 -19.30 -15.14
CA ASN A 167 -9.81 -19.29 -14.80
C ASN A 167 -10.16 -20.15 -13.55
N LYS A 168 -9.21 -20.96 -13.05
CA LYS A 168 -9.47 -22.01 -12.05
C LYS A 168 -9.16 -21.63 -10.58
N LYS A 169 -8.74 -20.40 -10.27
CA LYS A 169 -8.45 -20.00 -8.87
C LYS A 169 -8.94 -18.61 -8.43
N LEU A 170 -10.01 -18.06 -9.01
CA LEU A 170 -10.75 -17.03 -8.27
C LEU A 170 -11.59 -17.70 -7.19
N SER A 171 -11.50 -17.23 -5.96
CA SER A 171 -12.38 -17.66 -4.88
C SER A 171 -13.84 -17.40 -5.26
N ALA A 172 -14.77 -18.19 -4.71
CA ALA A 172 -16.20 -17.98 -4.95
C ALA A 172 -16.64 -16.55 -4.61
N ASP A 173 -16.12 -15.99 -3.51
CA ASP A 173 -16.35 -14.61 -3.06
C ASP A 173 -15.87 -13.58 -4.10
N ALA A 174 -14.67 -13.77 -4.66
CA ALA A 174 -14.15 -12.88 -5.71
C ALA A 174 -15.01 -12.87 -6.98
N ARG A 175 -15.57 -14.03 -7.36
CA ARG A 175 -16.49 -14.12 -8.51
C ARG A 175 -17.81 -13.40 -8.23
N GLN A 176 -18.34 -13.54 -7.01
CA GLN A 176 -19.55 -12.84 -6.59
C GLN A 176 -19.35 -11.32 -6.59
N ASP A 177 -18.21 -10.84 -6.10
CA ASP A 177 -17.86 -9.42 -6.12
C ASP A 177 -17.84 -8.85 -7.55
N ILE A 178 -17.26 -9.58 -8.51
CA ILE A 178 -17.23 -9.16 -9.93
C ILE A 178 -18.65 -9.06 -10.51
N VAL A 179 -19.50 -10.05 -10.24
CA VAL A 179 -20.90 -10.06 -10.71
C VAL A 179 -21.69 -8.92 -10.08
N ALA A 180 -21.58 -8.74 -8.76
CA ALA A 180 -22.24 -7.66 -8.04
C ALA A 180 -21.79 -6.27 -8.55
N THR A 181 -20.50 -6.09 -8.84
CA THR A 181 -19.97 -4.83 -9.39
C THR A 181 -20.62 -4.49 -10.73
N LYS A 182 -20.76 -5.47 -11.63
CA LYS A 182 -21.42 -5.28 -12.93
C LYS A 182 -22.89 -4.92 -12.74
N SER A 183 -23.60 -5.65 -11.88
CA SER A 183 -25.03 -5.42 -11.64
C SER A 183 -25.28 -4.04 -11.03
N ILE A 184 -24.47 -3.62 -10.05
CA ILE A 184 -24.52 -2.26 -9.50
C ILE A 184 -24.35 -1.23 -10.61
N LYS A 185 -23.32 -1.39 -11.46
CA LYS A 185 -23.05 -0.45 -12.55
C LYS A 185 -24.24 -0.33 -13.50
N GLU A 186 -24.79 -1.46 -13.94
CA GLU A 186 -25.96 -1.49 -14.83
C GLU A 186 -27.19 -0.81 -14.20
N LYS A 187 -27.45 -1.06 -12.91
CA LYS A 187 -28.56 -0.42 -12.18
C LYS A 187 -28.37 1.09 -12.09
N LEU A 188 -27.15 1.56 -11.82
CA LEU A 188 -26.85 2.99 -11.73
C LEU A 188 -26.99 3.67 -13.10
N ASP A 189 -26.43 3.07 -14.15
CA ASP A 189 -26.49 3.62 -15.51
C ASP A 189 -27.95 3.70 -16.00
N LYS A 190 -28.75 2.63 -15.79
CA LYS A 190 -30.17 2.59 -16.16
C LYS A 190 -30.99 3.67 -15.46
N ASN A 191 -30.75 3.90 -14.17
CA ASN A 191 -31.51 4.85 -13.36
C ASN A 191 -30.88 6.25 -13.31
N LYS A 192 -29.82 6.51 -14.09
CA LYS A 192 -29.06 7.78 -14.08
C LYS A 192 -28.62 8.19 -12.67
N ALA A 193 -28.20 7.21 -11.87
CA ALA A 193 -27.67 7.39 -10.53
C ALA A 193 -26.15 7.23 -10.51
N LEU A 194 -25.54 7.62 -9.40
CA LEU A 194 -24.10 7.56 -9.21
C LEU A 194 -23.75 7.21 -7.77
N ILE A 195 -22.53 6.71 -7.58
CA ILE A 195 -21.93 6.50 -6.26
C ILE A 195 -20.88 7.59 -6.05
N THR A 196 -21.00 8.34 -4.96
CA THR A 196 -20.03 9.34 -4.52
C THR A 196 -19.55 9.06 -3.12
N LYS A 197 -18.41 9.63 -2.74
CA LYS A 197 -17.94 9.61 -1.36
C LYS A 197 -18.62 10.73 -0.58
N ALA A 198 -19.01 10.48 0.66
CA ALA A 198 -19.41 11.53 1.58
C ALA A 198 -18.24 12.50 1.85
N ASP A 199 -18.56 13.79 2.06
CA ASP A 199 -17.59 14.85 2.40
C ASP A 199 -16.80 14.49 3.68
N LYS A 200 -17.52 14.00 4.70
CA LYS A 200 -16.94 13.49 5.94
C LYS A 200 -17.12 11.99 6.06
N GLY A 201 -16.04 11.29 6.38
CA GLY A 201 -16.03 9.85 6.61
C GLY A 201 -15.70 9.00 5.38
N SER A 202 -15.91 7.70 5.51
CA SER A 202 -15.67 6.70 4.46
C SER A 202 -16.96 6.08 3.92
N THR A 203 -18.08 6.80 4.05
CA THR A 203 -19.38 6.37 3.57
C THR A 203 -19.52 6.63 2.08
N SER A 204 -19.98 5.61 1.36
CA SER A 204 -20.40 5.71 -0.04
C SER A 204 -21.87 6.11 -0.10
N VAL A 205 -22.18 7.18 -0.83
CA VAL A 205 -23.53 7.70 -1.02
C VAL A 205 -23.99 7.39 -2.43
N ILE A 206 -25.16 6.78 -2.56
CA ILE A 206 -25.81 6.51 -3.84
C ILE A 206 -26.92 7.55 -4.01
N MET A 207 -26.86 8.34 -5.09
CA MET A 207 -27.84 9.40 -5.36
C MET A 207 -28.07 9.56 -6.86
N TYR A 208 -29.19 10.17 -7.24
CA TYR A 208 -29.42 10.51 -8.63
C TYR A 208 -28.44 11.58 -9.11
N ARG A 209 -28.03 11.49 -10.37
CA ARG A 209 -27.09 12.44 -10.97
C ARG A 209 -27.66 13.87 -11.01
N LYS A 210 -28.97 13.98 -11.17
CA LYS A 210 -29.68 15.27 -11.10
C LYS A 210 -29.53 15.89 -9.71
N ASP A 211 -29.88 15.16 -8.65
CA ASP A 211 -29.78 15.65 -7.27
C ASP A 211 -28.35 16.03 -6.88
N TYR A 212 -27.36 15.28 -7.37
CA TYR A 212 -25.95 15.61 -7.20
C TYR A 212 -25.63 16.96 -7.85
N ASN A 213 -25.99 17.15 -9.12
CA ASN A 213 -25.74 18.40 -9.84
C ASN A 213 -26.46 19.58 -9.17
N ASP A 214 -27.71 19.40 -8.77
CA ASP A 214 -28.50 20.43 -8.10
C ASP A 214 -27.86 20.82 -6.75
N LYS A 215 -27.34 19.85 -5.99
CA LYS A 215 -26.59 20.10 -4.75
C LYS A 215 -25.29 20.86 -5.01
N VAL A 216 -24.55 20.52 -6.07
CA VAL A 216 -23.31 21.21 -6.45
C VAL A 216 -23.59 22.64 -6.88
N ILE A 217 -24.58 22.87 -7.73
CA ILE A 217 -25.00 24.21 -8.17
C ILE A 217 -25.47 25.02 -6.97
N LYS A 218 -26.31 24.43 -6.10
CA LYS A 218 -26.74 25.08 -4.87
C LYS A 218 -25.55 25.45 -4.00
N PHE A 219 -24.60 24.54 -3.79
CA PHE A 219 -23.39 24.80 -3.02
C PHE A 219 -22.57 25.95 -3.62
N ILE A 220 -22.39 25.99 -4.94
CA ILE A 220 -21.65 27.08 -5.60
C ILE A 220 -22.37 28.42 -5.41
N ASN A 221 -23.69 28.46 -5.64
CA ASN A 221 -24.47 29.69 -5.59
C ASN A 221 -24.74 30.18 -4.15
N SER A 222 -24.85 29.26 -3.18
CA SER A 222 -25.09 29.62 -1.77
C SER A 222 -23.85 30.07 -1.03
N ASN A 223 -22.67 29.72 -1.54
CA ASN A 223 -21.41 30.16 -0.98
C ASN A 223 -20.92 31.40 -1.72
N ASN A 224 -20.14 32.22 -1.02
CA ASN A 224 -19.58 33.45 -1.59
C ASN A 224 -18.33 33.14 -2.43
N ILE A 225 -18.47 32.25 -3.42
CA ILE A 225 -17.37 31.84 -4.31
C ILE A 225 -17.15 32.95 -5.34
N GLN A 226 -15.96 33.54 -5.35
CA GLN A 226 -15.59 34.58 -6.29
C GLN A 226 -14.71 33.99 -7.40
N GLU A 227 -15.08 34.23 -8.65
CA GLU A 227 -14.26 33.84 -9.80
C GLU A 227 -12.99 34.71 -9.85
N LEU A 228 -11.83 34.05 -9.89
CA LEU A 228 -10.54 34.75 -10.01
C LEU A 228 -10.36 35.23 -11.44
N LYS A 229 -10.13 36.53 -11.63
CA LYS A 229 -9.90 37.14 -12.96
C LYS A 229 -8.60 36.70 -13.64
N LYS A 230 -7.66 36.11 -12.89
CA LYS A 230 -6.36 35.67 -13.37
C LYS A 230 -5.98 34.38 -12.67
N ASP A 231 -5.42 33.44 -13.44
CA ASP A 231 -4.88 32.19 -12.90
C ASP A 231 -3.75 32.52 -11.89
N PRO A 232 -3.88 32.10 -10.61
CA PRO A 232 -2.86 32.33 -9.60
C PRO A 232 -1.65 31.39 -9.75
N THR A 233 -1.67 30.44 -10.68
CA THR A 233 -0.56 29.54 -10.93
C THR A 233 0.54 30.28 -11.72
N PRO A 234 1.76 30.43 -11.17
CA PRO A 234 2.85 31.05 -11.91
C PRO A 234 3.20 30.20 -13.14
N GLN A 235 3.32 30.85 -14.30
CA GLN A 235 3.91 30.27 -15.52
C GLN A 235 5.40 30.06 -15.34
#